data_AF-A0AAD4X8S6-F1
#
_entry.id   AF-A0AAD4X8S6-F1
#
_cell.length_a   1.000
_cell.length_b   1.000
_cell.length_c   1.000
_cell.angle_alpha   90.00
_cell.angle_beta   90.00
_cell.angle_gamma   90.00
#
_symmetry.space_group_name_H-M   'P 1'
#
loop_
_entity.id
_entity.type
_entity.pdbx_description
1 polymer ?
#
loop_
_entity_poly.entity_id
_entity_poly.type
_entity_poly.pdbx_seq_one_letter_code
_entity_poly.pdbx_strand_id
1 'polypeptide(L)'
;MNSYNFILLALLITITSYLETVETQTCIPSGEINGITPPPGGCNKENYSGCCEQGETYPTYTCSPPVGQAVLTINSFEKDGDGGGPSRCDNNYHSDDTPVVALSTGWFNDLQRCMKNIAITGNGRTVLAMVVDECDSTTGCDDEHD
;
A
#
# COMPACT_ATOMS: atom_id res chain seq x y z
N MET A 1 0.47 -53.08 21.52
CA MET A 1 0.02 -51.67 21.46
C MET A 1 -1.50 -51.66 21.64
N ASN A 2 -2.02 -51.01 22.69
CA ASN A 2 -3.46 -51.00 22.96
C ASN A 2 -4.22 -50.14 21.94
N SER A 3 -5.50 -50.44 21.73
CA SER A 3 -6.41 -49.69 20.83
C SER A 3 -6.33 -48.18 21.05
N TYR A 4 -6.15 -47.76 22.31
CA TYR A 4 -5.97 -46.35 22.69
C TYR A 4 -4.75 -45.69 22.02
N ASN A 5 -3.63 -46.41 21.89
CA ASN A 5 -2.43 -45.92 21.21
C ASN A 5 -2.63 -45.79 19.70
N PHE A 6 -3.44 -46.65 19.08
CA PHE A 6 -3.78 -46.54 17.66
C PHE A 6 -4.67 -45.32 17.39
N ILE A 7 -5.65 -45.06 18.26
CA ILE A 7 -6.54 -43.90 18.16
C ILE A 7 -5.74 -42.61 18.36
N LEU A 8 -4.84 -42.56 19.37
CA LEU A 8 -4.00 -41.38 19.60
C LEU A 8 -3.08 -41.10 18.40
N LEU A 9 -2.46 -42.14 17.84
CA LEU A 9 -1.56 -42.01 16.70
C LEU A 9 -2.31 -41.52 15.46
N ALA A 10 -3.52 -42.03 15.22
CA ALA A 10 -4.38 -41.58 14.13
C ALA A 10 -4.78 -40.10 14.29
N LEU A 11 -5.11 -39.64 15.50
CA LEU A 11 -5.42 -38.24 15.79
C LEU A 11 -4.21 -37.31 15.61
N LEU A 12 -3.01 -37.75 15.98
CA LEU A 12 -1.78 -36.98 15.77
C LEU A 12 -1.47 -36.80 14.28
N ILE A 13 -1.62 -37.86 13.47
CA ILE A 13 -1.40 -37.81 12.02
C ILE A 13 -2.41 -36.87 11.36
N THR A 14 -3.69 -36.92 11.75
CA THR A 14 -4.71 -36.02 11.20
C THR A 14 -4.43 -34.56 11.58
N ILE A 15 -4.07 -34.26 12.83
CA ILE A 15 -3.71 -32.89 13.25
C ILE A 15 -2.51 -32.36 12.45
N THR A 16 -1.47 -33.18 12.20
CA THR A 16 -0.33 -32.76 11.36
C THR A 16 -0.69 -32.56 9.90
N SER A 17 -1.71 -33.25 9.38
CA SER A 17 -2.21 -33.01 8.01
C SER A 17 -3.08 -31.76 7.87
N TYR A 18 -3.62 -31.24 8.98
CA TYR A 18 -4.37 -29.97 9.02
C TYR A 18 -3.49 -28.75 9.37
N LEU A 19 -2.20 -28.96 9.66
CA LEU A 19 -1.22 -27.89 9.71
C LEU A 19 -0.93 -27.45 8.28
N GLU A 20 -1.82 -26.64 7.73
CA GLU A 20 -1.53 -25.86 6.54
C GLU A 20 -0.28 -25.03 6.84
N THR A 21 0.79 -25.27 6.08
CA THR A 21 1.91 -24.33 6.02
C THR A 21 1.33 -23.03 5.51
N VAL A 22 1.26 -22.00 6.37
CA VAL A 22 1.05 -20.63 5.91
C VAL A 22 2.28 -20.27 5.10
N GLU A 23 2.20 -20.48 3.79
CA GLU A 23 3.16 -19.92 2.87
C GLU A 23 3.01 -18.41 3.03
N THR A 24 4.01 -17.76 3.61
CA THR A 24 4.03 -16.30 3.67
C THR A 24 4.09 -15.83 2.22
N GLN A 25 2.93 -15.50 1.65
CA GLN A 25 2.85 -15.01 0.29
C GLN A 25 3.63 -13.71 0.26
N THR A 26 4.84 -13.78 -0.29
CA THR A 26 5.70 -12.61 -0.42
C THR A 26 5.06 -11.74 -1.49
N CYS A 27 4.80 -10.47 -1.20
CA CYS A 27 4.26 -9.57 -2.21
C CYS A 27 5.28 -9.41 -3.35
N ILE A 28 4.88 -9.81 -4.54
CA ILE A 28 5.68 -9.72 -5.78
C ILE A 28 5.03 -8.73 -6.74
N PRO A 29 5.78 -8.16 -7.70
CA PRO A 29 5.21 -7.30 -8.72
C PRO A 29 4.07 -7.99 -9.47
N SER A 30 2.98 -7.27 -9.70
CA SER A 30 1.85 -7.71 -10.53
C SER A 30 2.06 -7.45 -12.02
N GLY A 31 2.95 -6.51 -12.35
CA GLY A 31 3.25 -6.09 -13.71
C GLY A 31 4.32 -5.01 -13.75
N GLU A 32 4.44 -4.37 -14.91
CA GLU A 32 5.41 -3.31 -15.17
C GLU A 32 4.79 -2.27 -16.12
N ILE A 33 5.19 -1.01 -15.96
CA ILE A 33 4.85 0.11 -16.83
C ILE A 33 6.12 0.72 -17.43
N ASN A 34 6.04 1.20 -18.66
CA ASN A 34 7.16 1.86 -19.32
C ASN A 34 7.08 3.36 -19.07
N GLY A 35 8.18 3.96 -18.61
CA GLY A 35 8.26 5.40 -18.45
C GLY A 35 8.13 6.12 -19.79
N ILE A 36 7.31 7.16 -19.81
CA ILE A 36 7.18 8.10 -20.92
C ILE A 36 7.79 9.45 -20.51
N THR A 37 8.10 10.30 -21.49
CA THR A 37 8.49 11.68 -21.17
C THR A 37 7.24 12.46 -20.82
N PRO A 38 7.12 13.00 -19.60
CA PRO A 38 5.96 13.80 -19.21
C PRO A 38 5.86 15.05 -20.09
N PRO A 39 4.65 15.55 -20.38
CA PRO A 39 4.47 16.77 -21.15
C PRO A 39 5.15 17.97 -20.47
N PRO A 40 5.49 19.05 -21.20
CA PRO A 40 6.09 20.24 -20.60
C PRO A 40 5.21 20.81 -19.47
N GLY A 41 5.73 20.77 -18.25
CA GLY A 41 4.99 21.19 -17.05
C GLY A 41 4.02 20.15 -16.48
N GLY A 42 3.98 18.93 -17.03
CA GLY A 42 3.24 17.80 -16.46
C GLY A 42 3.89 17.30 -15.17
N CYS A 43 5.21 17.10 -15.20
CA CYS A 43 5.87 16.56 -14.02
C CYS A 43 5.93 17.52 -12.82
N ASN A 44 5.27 17.10 -11.75
CA ASN A 44 5.40 17.71 -10.43
C ASN A 44 6.63 17.16 -9.68
N LYS A 45 7.49 18.07 -9.22
CA LYS A 45 8.70 17.74 -8.43
C LYS A 45 8.63 18.22 -6.97
N GLU A 46 7.47 18.72 -6.56
CA GLU A 46 7.19 19.04 -5.15
C GLU A 46 7.25 17.77 -4.29
N ASN A 47 7.53 17.94 -3.00
CA ASN A 47 7.63 16.84 -2.03
C ASN A 47 8.50 15.64 -2.44
N TYR A 48 9.52 15.90 -3.26
CA TYR A 48 10.44 14.88 -3.78
C TYR A 48 9.79 13.84 -4.70
N SER A 49 8.67 14.20 -5.34
CA SER A 49 8.04 13.41 -6.39
C SER A 49 8.99 13.25 -7.59
N GLY A 50 9.13 12.01 -8.05
CA GLY A 50 9.92 11.65 -9.22
C GLY A 50 9.08 11.64 -10.49
N CYS A 51 9.67 12.04 -11.61
CA CYS A 51 9.03 11.88 -12.91
C CYS A 51 9.34 10.49 -13.49
N CYS A 52 8.44 9.95 -14.30
CA CYS A 52 8.78 8.84 -15.16
C CYS A 52 9.86 9.24 -16.18
N GLU A 53 10.80 8.33 -16.44
CA GLU A 53 11.92 8.53 -17.35
C GLU A 53 11.76 7.66 -18.61
N GLN A 54 11.95 8.26 -19.79
CA GLN A 54 11.79 7.53 -21.04
C GLN A 54 12.81 6.39 -21.15
N GLY A 55 12.30 5.17 -21.34
CA GLY A 55 13.13 3.97 -21.48
C GLY A 55 13.38 3.22 -20.17
N GLU A 56 12.95 3.78 -19.04
CA GLU A 56 12.91 3.06 -17.76
C GLU A 56 11.62 2.24 -17.63
N THR A 57 11.67 1.21 -16.80
CA THR A 57 10.54 0.33 -16.50
C THR A 57 10.29 0.32 -15.00
N TYR A 58 9.03 0.55 -14.60
CA TYR A 58 8.63 0.64 -13.21
C TYR A 58 7.70 -0.53 -12.85
N PRO A 59 7.96 -1.27 -11.76
CA PRO A 59 7.10 -2.37 -11.33
C PRO A 59 5.79 -1.84 -10.76
N THR A 60 4.70 -2.56 -11.03
CA THR A 60 3.39 -2.34 -10.41
C THR A 60 3.08 -3.42 -9.39
N TYR A 61 2.24 -3.09 -8.41
CA TYR A 61 1.86 -3.97 -7.31
C TYR A 61 0.37 -3.83 -6.99
N THR A 62 -0.33 -4.95 -6.97
CA THR A 62 -1.68 -5.07 -6.38
C THR A 62 -1.65 -5.51 -4.91
N CYS A 63 -0.45 -5.73 -4.36
CA CYS A 63 -0.24 -6.17 -2.99
C CYS A 63 0.69 -5.20 -2.24
N SER A 64 0.80 -5.41 -0.93
CA SER A 64 1.79 -4.74 -0.09
C SER A 64 2.39 -5.77 0.88
N PRO A 65 3.58 -5.53 1.45
CA PRO A 65 4.16 -6.39 2.46
C PRO A 65 3.22 -6.59 3.66
N PRO A 66 3.46 -7.58 4.55
CA PRO A 66 2.74 -7.66 5.82
C PRO A 66 2.81 -6.33 6.59
N VAL A 67 1.72 -5.97 7.27
CA VAL A 67 1.62 -4.70 8.03
C VAL A 67 2.78 -4.60 9.03
N GLY A 68 3.55 -3.51 8.93
CA GLY A 68 4.75 -3.33 9.74
C GLY A 68 5.57 -2.11 9.30
N GLN A 69 6.81 -2.36 8.87
CA GLN A 69 7.70 -1.29 8.41
C GLN A 69 7.22 -0.71 7.08
N ALA A 70 7.27 0.61 6.97
CA ALA A 70 6.89 1.37 5.79
C ALA A 70 7.85 2.55 5.59
N VAL A 71 7.85 3.09 4.38
CA VAL A 71 8.50 4.36 4.06
C VAL A 71 7.43 5.45 4.17
N LEU A 72 7.72 6.51 4.92
CA LEU A 72 6.87 7.69 5.00
C LEU A 72 7.33 8.72 3.97
N THR A 73 6.47 9.06 3.03
CA THR A 73 6.64 10.16 2.07
C THR A 73 5.78 11.35 2.50
N ILE A 74 5.95 12.50 1.82
CA ILE A 74 5.19 13.73 2.06
C ILE A 74 4.29 13.97 0.85
N ASN A 75 3.06 14.42 1.09
CA ASN A 75 2.07 14.77 0.07
C ASN A 75 1.13 15.84 0.65
N SER A 76 0.69 16.79 -0.16
CA SER A 76 -0.41 17.71 0.15
C SER A 76 -1.72 17.14 -0.38
N PHE A 77 -2.72 17.06 0.49
CA PHE A 77 -4.09 16.66 0.14
C PHE A 77 -5.01 17.88 -0.07
N GLU A 78 -4.45 19.09 -0.06
CA GLU A 78 -5.20 20.31 -0.33
C GLU A 78 -5.60 20.41 -1.80
N LYS A 79 -6.65 21.20 -2.03
CA LYS A 79 -7.02 21.58 -3.37
C LYS A 79 -5.87 22.39 -4.00
N ASP A 80 -5.53 22.05 -5.23
CA ASP A 80 -4.44 22.66 -5.99
C ASP A 80 -3.03 22.33 -5.41
N GLY A 81 -2.94 21.35 -4.49
CA GLY A 81 -1.68 20.75 -4.03
C GLY A 81 -1.19 19.62 -4.94
N ASP A 82 -0.10 18.95 -4.53
CA ASP A 82 0.57 17.91 -5.34
C ASP A 82 -0.11 16.54 -5.32
N GLY A 83 -1.05 16.30 -4.40
CA GLY A 83 -1.84 15.05 -4.35
C GLY A 83 -2.86 14.88 -5.48
N GLY A 84 -2.98 15.86 -6.39
CA GLY A 84 -3.86 15.76 -7.55
C GLY A 84 -5.35 15.91 -7.22
N GLY A 85 -6.11 14.82 -7.35
CA GLY A 85 -7.56 14.80 -7.18
C GLY A 85 -8.03 14.78 -5.73
N PRO A 86 -9.35 14.86 -5.48
CA PRO A 86 -9.93 14.61 -4.16
C PRO A 86 -9.66 13.16 -3.70
N SER A 87 -9.50 12.96 -2.39
CA SER A 87 -9.11 11.67 -1.84
C SER A 87 -10.16 10.58 -2.01
N ARG A 88 -9.70 9.35 -2.29
CA ARG A 88 -10.55 8.22 -2.71
C ARG A 88 -11.57 7.76 -1.68
N CYS A 89 -11.32 7.96 -0.38
CA CYS A 89 -12.23 7.48 0.66
C CYS A 89 -13.52 8.30 0.79
N ASP A 90 -13.45 9.61 0.53
CA ASP A 90 -14.54 10.55 0.84
C ASP A 90 -14.79 11.62 -0.23
N ASN A 91 -14.03 11.59 -1.33
CA ASN A 91 -14.10 12.52 -2.44
C ASN A 91 -13.92 13.99 -2.01
N ASN A 92 -13.08 14.23 -1.01
CA ASN A 92 -12.75 15.55 -0.50
C ASN A 92 -11.25 15.84 -0.55
N TYR A 93 -10.92 17.13 -0.58
CA TYR A 93 -9.58 17.60 -0.22
C TYR A 93 -9.47 17.75 1.30
N HIS A 94 -8.27 17.57 1.83
CA HIS A 94 -7.97 17.66 3.26
C HIS A 94 -6.89 18.72 3.49
N SER A 95 -7.03 19.53 4.53
CA SER A 95 -6.03 20.56 4.83
C SER A 95 -4.72 19.93 5.31
N ASP A 96 -3.59 20.54 4.96
CA ASP A 96 -2.25 20.10 5.37
C ASP A 96 -2.04 20.14 6.89
N ASP A 97 -2.87 20.92 7.61
CA ASP A 97 -2.90 20.94 9.08
C ASP A 97 -3.60 19.70 9.69
N THR A 98 -4.23 18.86 8.86
CA THR A 98 -4.97 17.67 9.29
C THR A 98 -4.10 16.42 9.13
N PRO A 99 -3.86 15.63 10.20
CA PRO A 99 -3.09 14.38 10.08
C PRO A 99 -3.86 13.32 9.27
N VAL A 100 -3.63 13.29 7.96
CA VAL A 100 -4.20 12.32 7.02
C VAL A 100 -3.09 11.61 6.23
N VAL A 101 -3.40 10.43 5.69
CA VAL A 101 -2.46 9.63 4.90
C VAL A 101 -3.14 8.87 3.76
N ALA A 102 -2.35 8.61 2.73
CA ALA A 102 -2.62 7.59 1.73
C ALA A 102 -1.88 6.28 2.08
N LEU A 103 -2.44 5.13 1.68
CA LEU A 103 -1.77 3.82 1.81
C LEU A 103 -1.56 3.20 0.43
N SER A 104 -0.44 2.50 0.22
CA SER A 104 -0.24 1.70 -0.99
C SER A 104 -1.39 0.73 -1.22
N THR A 105 -1.72 0.43 -2.47
CA THR A 105 -2.90 -0.35 -2.88
C THR A 105 -3.20 -1.57 -2.00
N GLY A 106 -2.21 -2.42 -1.75
CA GLY A 106 -2.41 -3.62 -0.93
C GLY A 106 -2.74 -3.34 0.54
N TRP A 107 -2.20 -2.28 1.13
CA TRP A 107 -2.55 -1.84 2.49
C TRP A 107 -3.87 -1.07 2.54
N PHE A 108 -4.17 -0.29 1.50
CA PHE A 108 -5.44 0.42 1.35
C PHE A 108 -6.62 -0.57 1.33
N ASN A 109 -6.42 -1.71 0.65
CA ASN A 109 -7.28 -2.89 0.70
C ASN A 109 -8.74 -2.56 0.36
N ASP A 110 -8.95 -2.08 -0.88
CA ASP A 110 -10.27 -1.80 -1.45
C ASP A 110 -11.19 -1.01 -0.50
N LEU A 111 -10.73 0.16 -0.05
CA LEU A 111 -11.44 1.07 0.86
C LEU A 111 -11.63 0.53 2.29
N GLN A 112 -11.20 -0.69 2.63
CA GLN A 112 -11.44 -1.27 3.96
C GLN A 112 -10.73 -0.51 5.08
N ARG A 113 -9.70 0.27 4.76
CA ARG A 113 -9.00 1.15 5.72
C ARG A 113 -9.54 2.58 5.77
N CYS A 114 -10.44 2.96 4.88
CA CYS A 114 -10.94 4.33 4.81
C CYS A 114 -11.50 4.84 6.14
N MET A 115 -11.17 6.09 6.46
CA MET A 115 -11.61 6.83 7.64
C MET A 115 -11.24 6.17 8.97
N LYS A 116 -10.28 5.23 8.95
CA LYS A 116 -9.72 4.60 10.16
C LYS A 116 -8.36 5.22 10.45
N ASN A 117 -8.11 5.45 11.74
CA ASN A 117 -6.81 5.95 12.19
C ASN A 117 -5.78 4.83 12.24
N ILE A 118 -4.56 5.15 11.80
CA ILE A 118 -3.37 4.33 12.00
C ILE A 118 -2.37 5.06 12.90
N ALA A 119 -1.56 4.29 13.61
CA ALA A 119 -0.46 4.84 14.41
C ALA A 119 0.83 4.77 13.60
N ILE A 120 1.39 5.94 13.28
CA ILE A 120 2.69 6.06 12.60
C ILE A 120 3.73 6.33 13.68
N THR A 121 4.72 5.45 13.78
CA THR A 121 5.79 5.56 14.79
C THR A 121 7.15 5.67 14.12
N GLY A 122 7.89 6.72 14.47
CA GLY A 122 9.22 6.99 13.94
C GLY A 122 9.97 7.98 14.83
N ASN A 123 11.30 7.84 14.92
CA ASN A 123 12.16 8.71 15.74
C ASN A 123 11.69 8.87 17.20
N GLY A 124 11.15 7.80 17.80
CA GLY A 124 10.64 7.81 19.18
C GLY A 124 9.33 8.58 19.39
N ARG A 125 8.66 8.99 18.31
CA ARG A 125 7.38 9.70 18.34
C ARG A 125 6.30 8.86 17.66
N THR A 126 5.05 9.06 18.09
CA THR A 126 3.87 8.42 17.49
C THR A 126 2.82 9.48 17.20
N VAL A 127 2.22 9.42 16.01
CA VAL A 127 1.08 10.25 15.61
C VAL A 127 -0.04 9.33 15.11
N LEU A 128 -1.28 9.73 15.38
CA LEU A 128 -2.45 9.12 14.74
C LEU A 128 -2.79 9.91 13.49
N ALA A 129 -2.91 9.22 12.36
CA ALA A 129 -3.34 9.82 11.10
C ALA A 129 -4.50 9.01 10.51
N MET A 130 -5.44 9.70 9.89
CA MET A 130 -6.60 9.09 9.25
C MET A 130 -6.27 8.67 7.82
N VAL A 131 -6.61 7.44 7.46
CA VAL A 131 -6.48 6.98 6.07
C VAL A 131 -7.60 7.61 5.24
N VAL A 132 -7.23 8.46 4.29
CA VAL A 132 -8.17 9.16 3.39
C VAL A 132 -8.00 8.76 1.94
N ASP A 133 -6.88 8.17 1.57
CA ASP A 133 -6.56 7.93 0.16
C ASP A 133 -5.77 6.66 -0.11
N GLU A 134 -5.66 6.35 -1.39
CA GLU A 134 -4.80 5.31 -1.95
C GLU A 134 -3.57 5.95 -2.60
N CYS A 135 -2.40 5.42 -2.29
CA CYS A 135 -1.20 5.63 -3.08
C CYS A 135 -1.15 4.51 -4.12
N ASP A 136 -1.70 4.78 -5.30
CA ASP A 136 -1.93 3.75 -6.32
C ASP A 136 -0.59 3.18 -6.81
N SER A 137 -0.38 1.89 -6.57
CA SER A 137 0.81 1.18 -7.03
C SER A 137 0.56 0.34 -8.29
N THR A 138 -0.60 0.51 -8.94
CA THR A 138 -1.04 -0.30 -10.08
C THR A 138 -0.93 0.41 -11.42
N THR A 139 -0.90 1.75 -11.42
CA THR A 139 -0.81 2.61 -12.62
C THR A 139 0.14 3.79 -12.39
N GLY A 140 0.51 4.48 -13.47
CA GLY A 140 1.44 5.59 -13.48
C GLY A 140 2.05 5.78 -14.87
N CYS A 141 2.89 6.81 -15.04
CA CYS A 141 3.51 7.14 -16.33
C CYS A 141 2.49 7.33 -17.46
N ASP A 142 1.40 8.03 -17.15
CA ASP A 142 0.29 8.35 -18.05
C ASP A 142 -0.17 9.79 -17.86
N ASP A 143 -1.02 10.29 -18.76
CA ASP A 143 -1.46 11.70 -18.77
C ASP A 143 -2.13 12.17 -17.46
N GLU A 144 -2.62 11.25 -16.62
CA GLU A 144 -3.27 11.56 -15.34
C GLU A 144 -2.30 11.54 -14.16
N HIS A 145 -1.20 10.79 -14.25
CA HIS A 145 -0.30 10.46 -13.14
C HIS A 145 1.18 10.76 -13.46
N ASP A 146 1.46 11.77 -14.29
CA ASP A 146 2.80 12.25 -14.68
C ASP A 146 3.07 13.72 -14.36
#